data_AF-A0A8H7G202-F1
#
_entry.id   AF-A0A8H7G202-F1
#
_cell.length_a   1.000
_cell.length_b   1.000
_cell.length_c   1.000
_cell.angle_alpha   90.00
_cell.angle_beta   90.00
_cell.angle_gamma   90.00
#
_symmetry.space_group_name_H-M   'P 1'
#
loop_
_entity.id
_entity.type
_entity.pdbx_description
1 polymer ?
#
loop_
_entity_poly.entity_id
_entity_poly.type
_entity_poly.pdbx_seq_one_letter_code
_entity_poly.pdbx_strand_id
1 'polypeptide(L)'
;MGLFGSRKDSIMPERTDYSQTWASVTMNEDDLIRFIQFSKEEIEQIRVAILTSWPNGIQNERDYHGSWEFKLRGNPWVAQGSEAVTSRMLVRGVLAHLYHMGWQIAISSDISKKAGDKDTLLFRRHGPAPDIELVAVSFNEDDKLRLIGAPGDLPQAIRQTLGPAIQSEKDKDGATQFKLNGNPWISEGSETVTTRAMLLNILQTFETHGFRMYASVNQSSKETEEMDTWYLCRPVGWAPGRVVYSELFPAPAAPYGAPQGGYVPAPGGYPGPPPPGPGYPGSPPPPAGYPGSPPPPGGYYQQPPQGYPQAQAPYGGPPPPGAPYGGAPGWPQ
;
A
#
# COMPACT_ATOMS: atom_id res chain seq x y z
N MET A 1 23.04 -0.21 -25.33
CA MET A 1 23.76 0.96 -24.78
C MET A 1 23.14 1.29 -23.44
N GLY A 2 23.79 0.94 -22.33
CA GLY A 2 23.29 1.27 -20.99
C GLY A 2 23.59 2.74 -20.67
N LEU A 3 22.64 3.44 -20.06
CA LEU A 3 22.75 4.85 -19.69
C LEU A 3 23.83 5.14 -18.62
N PHE A 4 24.55 4.13 -18.12
CA PHE A 4 25.51 4.31 -17.03
C PHE A 4 26.78 3.51 -17.30
N GLY A 5 27.84 4.23 -17.66
CA GLY A 5 29.21 3.74 -17.68
C GLY A 5 29.78 3.62 -16.26
N SER A 6 31.11 3.59 -16.14
CA SER A 6 31.83 3.42 -14.86
C SER A 6 31.34 4.37 -13.75
N ARG A 7 31.76 4.17 -12.49
CA ARG A 7 31.38 5.03 -11.33
C ARG A 7 31.48 6.55 -11.58
N LYS A 8 32.30 6.99 -12.55
CA LYS A 8 32.46 8.39 -12.98
C LYS A 8 31.31 8.94 -13.84
N ASP A 9 30.51 8.07 -14.46
CA ASP A 9 29.33 8.40 -15.27
C ASP A 9 28.02 8.19 -14.50
N SER A 10 28.13 7.89 -13.20
CA SER A 10 26.97 7.67 -12.33
C SER A 10 26.33 8.99 -11.93
N ILE A 11 25.01 9.10 -12.11
CA ILE A 11 24.21 10.23 -11.59
C ILE A 11 24.06 10.19 -10.05
N MET A 12 24.66 9.20 -9.38
CA MET A 12 24.62 9.11 -7.93
C MET A 12 25.34 10.32 -7.32
N PRO A 13 24.64 11.19 -6.56
CA PRO A 13 25.29 12.30 -5.90
C PRO A 13 26.44 11.83 -5.02
N GLU A 14 27.51 12.63 -4.98
CA GLU A 14 28.61 12.43 -4.05
C GLU A 14 28.05 12.49 -2.62
N ARG A 15 28.46 11.53 -1.79
CA ARG A 15 27.89 11.34 -0.46
C ARG A 15 28.43 12.40 0.50
N THR A 16 27.78 13.55 0.52
CA THR A 16 27.91 14.52 1.60
C THR A 16 26.91 14.17 2.70
N ASP A 17 27.41 14.14 3.91
CA ASP A 17 26.86 13.52 5.11
C ASP A 17 25.55 14.12 5.66
N TYR A 18 25.05 15.23 5.10
CA TYR A 18 23.89 15.94 5.69
C TYR A 18 22.89 16.58 4.71
N SER A 19 23.05 16.48 3.38
CA SER A 19 22.10 17.11 2.44
C SER A 19 21.09 16.16 1.81
N GLN A 20 21.24 14.85 2.02
CA GLN A 20 20.41 13.86 1.35
C GLN A 20 19.10 13.63 2.09
N THR A 21 18.00 13.94 1.41
CA THR A 21 16.64 13.82 1.96
C THR A 21 15.91 12.59 1.47
N TRP A 22 16.49 11.84 0.53
CA TRP A 22 15.87 10.67 -0.11
C TRP A 22 16.84 9.50 -0.18
N ALA A 23 16.29 8.31 0.05
CA ALA A 23 17.00 7.04 -0.09
C ALA A 23 16.09 5.99 -0.73
N SER A 24 16.67 4.89 -1.21
CA SER A 24 15.90 3.82 -1.84
C SER A 24 16.36 2.44 -1.42
N VAL A 25 15.39 1.54 -1.25
CA VAL A 25 15.62 0.11 -1.04
C VAL A 25 14.94 -0.68 -2.16
N THR A 26 15.65 -1.64 -2.74
CA THR A 26 15.11 -2.54 -3.77
C THR A 26 15.42 -4.00 -3.45
N MET A 27 14.50 -4.88 -3.80
CA MET A 27 14.67 -6.34 -3.73
C MET A 27 14.90 -6.85 -5.15
N ASN A 28 16.04 -7.52 -5.38
CA ASN A 28 16.53 -7.84 -6.72
C ASN A 28 16.82 -9.34 -6.81
N GLU A 29 16.64 -9.90 -8.02
CA GLU A 29 16.80 -11.34 -8.26
C GLU A 29 15.96 -12.13 -7.24
N ASP A 30 16.51 -13.23 -6.71
CA ASP A 30 15.85 -14.11 -5.76
C ASP A 30 16.25 -13.84 -4.30
N ASP A 31 17.41 -13.21 -4.08
CA ASP A 31 18.04 -13.09 -2.76
C ASP A 31 18.87 -11.81 -2.50
N LEU A 32 18.80 -10.79 -3.37
CA LEU A 32 19.55 -9.54 -3.19
C LEU A 32 18.67 -8.42 -2.62
N ILE A 33 19.14 -7.69 -1.61
CA ILE A 33 18.53 -6.43 -1.16
C ILE A 33 19.56 -5.31 -1.25
N ARG A 34 19.17 -4.22 -1.91
CA ARG A 34 20.06 -3.11 -2.26
C ARG A 34 19.59 -1.82 -1.61
N PHE A 35 20.53 -1.07 -1.09
CA PHE A 35 20.35 0.17 -0.35
C PHE A 35 21.11 1.29 -1.07
N ILE A 36 20.36 2.28 -1.54
CA ILE A 36 20.85 3.41 -2.34
C ILE A 36 20.70 4.69 -1.51
N GLN A 37 21.77 5.50 -1.47
CA GLN A 37 21.87 6.71 -0.64
C GLN A 37 21.80 6.50 0.87
N PHE A 38 22.41 5.41 1.36
CA PHE A 38 22.61 5.18 2.78
C PHE A 38 24.06 5.43 3.23
N SER A 39 24.15 6.03 4.42
CA SER A 39 25.14 5.85 5.49
C SER A 39 26.10 4.67 5.41
N LYS A 40 27.37 4.75 5.85
CA LYS A 40 28.19 3.54 6.09
C LYS A 40 27.75 3.02 7.45
N GLU A 41 27.68 3.96 8.39
CA GLU A 41 27.06 3.82 9.70
C GLU A 41 25.63 3.27 9.58
N GLU A 42 24.80 3.80 8.68
CA GLU A 42 23.43 3.27 8.49
C GLU A 42 23.44 1.86 7.88
N ILE A 43 24.34 1.57 6.94
CA ILE A 43 24.50 0.21 6.40
C ILE A 43 24.92 -0.78 7.48
N GLU A 44 25.78 -0.39 8.41
CA GLU A 44 26.15 -1.24 9.56
C GLU A 44 24.93 -1.56 10.44
N GLN A 45 24.07 -0.56 10.69
CA GLN A 45 22.84 -0.72 11.46
C GLN A 45 21.79 -1.58 10.73
N ILE A 46 21.63 -1.35 9.42
CA ILE A 46 20.78 -2.16 8.53
C ILE A 46 21.22 -3.62 8.52
N ARG A 47 22.53 -3.89 8.53
CA ARG A 47 23.05 -5.27 8.63
C ARG A 47 22.54 -5.97 9.88
N VAL A 48 22.55 -5.29 11.02
CA VAL A 48 22.02 -5.84 12.28
C VAL A 48 20.52 -6.13 12.16
N ALA A 49 19.75 -5.23 11.54
CA ALA A 49 18.32 -5.44 11.31
C ALA A 49 18.05 -6.67 10.42
N ILE A 50 18.81 -6.85 9.33
CA ILE A 50 18.73 -8.03 8.46
C ILE A 50 19.03 -9.29 9.26
N LEU A 51 20.16 -9.35 9.97
CA LEU A 51 20.56 -10.54 10.74
C LEU A 51 19.58 -10.91 11.85
N THR A 52 18.88 -9.92 12.42
CA THR A 52 17.86 -10.12 13.47
C THR A 52 16.55 -10.66 12.89
N SER A 53 16.21 -10.28 11.67
CA SER A 53 14.91 -10.56 11.05
C SER A 53 14.94 -11.68 10.01
N TRP A 54 16.12 -12.09 9.57
CA TRP A 54 16.33 -13.16 8.60
C TRP A 54 17.18 -14.29 9.18
N PRO A 55 16.57 -15.41 9.60
CA PRO A 55 17.27 -16.50 10.30
C PRO A 55 18.41 -17.14 9.50
N ASN A 56 18.31 -17.16 8.16
CA ASN A 56 19.35 -17.74 7.32
C ASN A 56 20.58 -16.82 7.22
N GLY A 57 20.46 -15.53 7.56
CA GLY A 57 21.55 -14.57 7.58
C GLY A 57 22.04 -14.13 6.20
N ILE A 58 23.15 -13.41 6.21
CA ILE A 58 23.78 -12.82 5.02
C ILE A 58 24.81 -13.79 4.43
N GLN A 59 24.79 -13.95 3.12
CA GLN A 59 25.75 -14.74 2.35
C GLN A 59 26.97 -13.90 1.94
N ASN A 60 26.73 -12.69 1.43
CA ASN A 60 27.78 -11.80 0.94
C ASN A 60 27.30 -10.34 0.92
N GLU A 61 28.22 -9.39 0.83
CA GLU A 61 27.94 -7.96 0.72
C GLU A 61 28.91 -7.29 -0.26
N ARG A 62 28.46 -6.26 -0.97
CA ARG A 62 29.32 -5.51 -1.90
C ARG A 62 28.87 -4.07 -2.11
N ASP A 63 29.83 -3.21 -2.47
CA ASP A 63 29.52 -1.99 -3.22
C ASP A 63 29.04 -2.40 -4.62
N TYR A 64 27.89 -1.88 -5.01
CA TYR A 64 27.30 -2.08 -6.32
C TYR A 64 26.98 -0.72 -6.94
N HIS A 65 27.89 -0.21 -7.77
CA HIS A 65 27.72 1.06 -8.48
C HIS A 65 27.38 2.25 -7.56
N GLY A 66 27.98 2.31 -6.35
CA GLY A 66 27.72 3.37 -5.37
C GLY A 66 26.48 3.15 -4.49
N SER A 67 25.84 1.98 -4.59
CA SER A 67 24.89 1.46 -3.60
C SER A 67 25.54 0.34 -2.78
N TRP A 68 24.92 -0.05 -1.67
CA TRP A 68 25.32 -1.23 -0.92
C TRP A 68 24.32 -2.36 -1.14
N GLU A 69 24.82 -3.55 -1.44
CA GLU A 69 23.99 -4.72 -1.72
C GLU A 69 24.34 -5.86 -0.78
N PHE A 70 23.32 -6.42 -0.13
CA PHE A 70 23.41 -7.65 0.64
C PHE A 70 22.84 -8.81 -0.20
N LYS A 71 23.61 -9.88 -0.30
CA LYS A 71 23.13 -11.19 -0.76
C LYS A 71 22.74 -12.01 0.46
N LEU A 72 21.50 -12.45 0.51
CA LEU A 72 20.94 -13.22 1.61
C LEU A 72 21.12 -14.72 1.37
N ARG A 73 21.24 -15.52 2.43
CA ARG A 73 21.19 -16.99 2.29
C ARG A 73 19.74 -17.42 2.11
N GLY A 74 19.45 -18.28 1.13
CA GLY A 74 18.09 -18.68 0.78
C GLY A 74 17.53 -17.83 -0.36
N ASN A 75 16.22 -17.83 -0.57
CA ASN A 75 15.59 -17.11 -1.67
C ASN A 75 14.34 -16.35 -1.20
N PRO A 76 14.52 -15.30 -0.36
CA PRO A 76 13.41 -14.59 0.26
C PRO A 76 12.42 -13.97 -0.73
N TRP A 77 12.86 -13.68 -1.97
CA TRP A 77 12.02 -13.01 -2.97
C TRP A 77 11.24 -13.95 -3.88
N VAL A 78 11.47 -15.26 -3.77
CA VAL A 78 10.64 -16.31 -4.41
C VAL A 78 10.17 -17.34 -3.38
N ALA A 79 10.14 -16.92 -2.11
CA ALA A 79 9.95 -17.79 -0.97
C ALA A 79 8.65 -18.60 -1.00
N GLN A 80 8.73 -19.82 -0.47
CA GLN A 80 7.60 -20.74 -0.36
C GLN A 80 7.51 -21.32 1.05
N GLY A 81 6.35 -21.89 1.39
CA GLY A 81 6.16 -22.55 2.68
C GLY A 81 6.43 -21.63 3.88
N SER A 82 7.32 -22.06 4.77
CA SER A 82 7.73 -21.31 5.98
C SER A 82 8.59 -20.08 5.66
N GLU A 83 9.40 -20.15 4.61
CA GLU A 83 10.26 -19.03 4.18
C GLU A 83 9.44 -17.81 3.74
N ALA A 84 8.19 -18.03 3.28
CA ALA A 84 7.28 -16.97 2.92
C ALA A 84 6.89 -16.06 4.11
N VAL A 85 6.85 -16.62 5.33
CA VAL A 85 6.60 -15.84 6.55
C VAL A 85 7.86 -15.09 6.96
N THR A 86 9.02 -15.77 6.97
CA THR A 86 10.29 -15.13 7.38
C THR A 86 10.74 -14.05 6.40
N SER A 87 10.44 -14.16 5.10
CA SER A 87 10.69 -13.09 4.11
C SER A 87 9.93 -11.80 4.43
N ARG A 88 8.67 -11.91 4.88
CA ARG A 88 7.89 -10.75 5.36
C ARG A 88 8.36 -10.24 6.71
N MET A 89 8.86 -11.13 7.58
CA MET A 89 9.51 -10.71 8.82
C MET A 89 10.78 -9.90 8.55
N LEU A 90 11.57 -10.28 7.53
CA LEU A 90 12.74 -9.53 7.08
C LEU A 90 12.36 -8.12 6.61
N VAL A 91 11.42 -7.99 5.67
CA VAL A 91 11.00 -6.67 5.18
C VAL A 91 10.39 -5.83 6.30
N ARG A 92 9.55 -6.41 7.17
CA ARG A 92 9.04 -5.74 8.39
C ARG A 92 10.18 -5.23 9.28
N GLY A 93 11.19 -6.06 9.54
CA GLY A 93 12.34 -5.71 10.38
C GLY A 93 13.16 -4.58 9.81
N VAL A 94 13.45 -4.63 8.50
CA VAL A 94 14.14 -3.56 7.78
C VAL A 94 13.32 -2.26 7.82
N LEU A 95 12.02 -2.31 7.53
CA LEU A 95 11.15 -1.13 7.55
C LEU A 95 11.06 -0.48 8.95
N ALA A 96 10.90 -1.27 10.00
CA ALA A 96 10.87 -0.77 11.38
C ALA A 96 12.21 -0.12 11.77
N HIS A 97 13.32 -0.72 11.38
CA HIS A 97 14.65 -0.19 11.67
C HIS A 97 14.95 1.10 10.90
N LEU A 98 14.60 1.15 9.60
CA LEU A 98 14.69 2.37 8.79
C LEU A 98 13.90 3.51 9.43
N TYR A 99 12.67 3.24 9.89
CA TYR A 99 11.85 4.22 10.59
C TYR A 99 12.57 4.76 11.83
N HIS A 100 13.10 3.88 12.69
CA HIS A 100 13.85 4.27 13.89
C HIS A 100 15.10 5.13 13.59
N MET A 101 15.74 4.92 12.43
CA MET A 101 16.88 5.74 11.99
C MET A 101 16.48 7.10 11.38
N GLY A 102 15.19 7.42 11.32
CA GLY A 102 14.71 8.66 10.70
C GLY A 102 14.42 8.53 9.21
N TRP A 103 14.25 7.32 8.67
CA TRP A 103 13.82 7.08 7.28
C TRP A 103 12.37 6.62 7.21
N GLN A 104 11.50 7.50 6.75
CA GLN A 104 10.09 7.18 6.58
C GLN A 104 9.82 6.77 5.14
N ILE A 105 9.10 5.67 4.93
CA ILE A 105 8.66 5.32 3.58
C ILE A 105 7.71 6.40 3.04
N ALA A 106 8.00 6.86 1.84
CA ALA A 106 7.17 7.83 1.14
C ALA A 106 6.32 7.14 0.07
N ILE A 107 6.92 6.21 -0.67
CA ILE A 107 6.30 5.52 -1.81
C ILE A 107 6.87 4.11 -1.91
N SER A 108 6.00 3.12 -2.13
CA SER A 108 6.33 1.83 -2.75
C SER A 108 5.78 1.85 -4.17
N SER A 109 6.65 1.60 -5.16
CA SER A 109 6.25 1.70 -6.56
C SER A 109 6.93 0.64 -7.41
N ASP A 110 6.12 -0.05 -8.20
CA ASP A 110 6.60 -0.80 -9.35
C ASP A 110 6.92 0.17 -10.49
N ILE A 111 8.22 0.32 -10.77
CA ILE A 111 8.77 1.22 -11.80
C ILE A 111 9.67 0.48 -12.79
N SER A 112 9.68 -0.84 -12.72
CA SER A 112 10.45 -1.69 -13.60
C SER A 112 9.51 -2.32 -14.65
N LYS A 113 10.10 -2.87 -15.71
CA LYS A 113 9.38 -3.68 -16.71
C LYS A 113 9.97 -5.09 -16.81
N LYS A 114 10.78 -5.46 -15.84
CA LYS A 114 11.56 -6.70 -15.86
C LYS A 114 10.65 -7.78 -15.30
N ALA A 115 10.53 -8.90 -16.00
CA ALA A 115 9.80 -10.04 -15.44
C ALA A 115 10.33 -10.39 -14.03
N GLY A 116 9.40 -10.53 -13.07
CA GLY A 116 9.72 -10.77 -11.67
C GLY A 116 10.31 -9.57 -10.94
N ASP A 117 9.96 -8.34 -11.36
CA ASP A 117 10.25 -7.16 -10.58
C ASP A 117 9.41 -7.10 -9.31
N LYS A 118 9.90 -6.24 -8.42
CA LYS A 118 9.41 -6.01 -7.08
C LYS A 118 9.42 -4.51 -6.88
N ASP A 119 8.71 -4.03 -5.85
CA ASP A 119 8.61 -2.61 -5.63
C ASP A 119 9.97 -1.97 -5.33
N THR A 120 10.16 -0.78 -5.90
CA THR A 120 11.14 0.17 -5.43
C THR A 120 10.56 0.93 -4.25
N LEU A 121 11.22 0.84 -3.10
CA LEU A 121 10.83 1.54 -1.88
C LEU A 121 11.62 2.84 -1.80
N LEU A 122 10.92 3.97 -1.75
CA LEU A 122 11.50 5.31 -1.65
C LEU A 122 11.24 5.87 -0.27
N PHE A 123 12.30 6.30 0.40
CA PHE A 123 12.28 6.81 1.76
C PHE A 123 12.65 8.28 1.77
N ARG A 124 12.01 9.03 2.65
CA ARG A 124 12.36 10.41 2.96
C ARG A 124 12.93 10.49 4.36
N ARG A 125 13.98 11.27 4.54
CA ARG A 125 14.49 11.59 5.87
C ARG A 125 13.42 12.39 6.62
N HIS A 126 13.11 11.97 7.83
CA HIS A 126 12.21 12.67 8.74
C HIS A 126 12.94 13.04 10.04
N GLY A 127 12.35 13.97 10.79
CA GLY A 127 12.86 14.36 12.11
C GLY A 127 12.58 13.27 13.16
N PRO A 128 12.79 13.56 14.45
CA PRO A 128 12.45 12.64 15.52
C PRO A 128 10.98 12.21 15.44
N ALA A 129 10.73 10.91 15.49
CA ALA A 129 9.39 10.31 15.51
C ALA A 129 9.27 9.30 16.65
N PRO A 130 8.05 9.01 17.14
CA PRO A 130 7.85 8.00 18.17
C PRO A 130 8.21 6.62 17.63
N ASP A 131 8.75 5.73 18.47
CA ASP A 131 8.93 4.33 18.08
C ASP A 131 7.60 3.71 17.61
N ILE A 132 7.68 2.80 16.66
CA ILE A 132 6.49 2.15 16.06
C ILE A 132 6.50 0.64 16.24
N GLU A 133 5.30 0.10 16.43
CA GLU A 133 5.01 -1.31 16.20
C GLU A 133 4.61 -1.49 14.74
N LEU A 134 5.17 -2.51 14.08
CA LEU A 134 4.93 -2.78 12.66
C LEU A 134 4.42 -4.21 12.47
N VAL A 135 3.30 -4.34 11.76
CA VAL A 135 2.63 -5.60 11.43
C VAL A 135 2.63 -5.79 9.92
N ALA A 136 2.91 -7.02 9.47
CA ALA A 136 2.71 -7.40 8.08
C ALA A 136 1.43 -8.22 7.93
N VAL A 137 0.62 -7.86 6.93
CA VAL A 137 -0.62 -8.53 6.55
C VAL A 137 -0.44 -9.04 5.13
N SER A 138 -0.54 -10.36 4.95
CA SER A 138 -0.37 -10.96 3.65
C SER A 138 -1.57 -11.77 3.21
N PHE A 139 -1.84 -11.70 1.92
CA PHE A 139 -2.83 -12.48 1.21
C PHE A 139 -2.10 -13.61 0.50
N ASN A 140 -2.58 -14.84 0.65
CA ASN A 140 -1.86 -16.03 0.22
C ASN A 140 -2.82 -17.06 -0.37
N GLU A 141 -2.35 -17.72 -1.43
CA GLU A 141 -3.17 -18.67 -2.20
C GLU A 141 -4.50 -17.98 -2.56
N ASP A 142 -5.62 -18.70 -2.55
CA ASP A 142 -6.90 -18.15 -2.97
C ASP A 142 -7.71 -17.57 -1.80
N ASP A 143 -7.36 -17.93 -0.56
CA ASP A 143 -8.23 -17.75 0.60
C ASP A 143 -7.55 -17.56 1.96
N LYS A 144 -6.23 -17.37 2.03
CA LYS A 144 -5.51 -17.21 3.30
C LYS A 144 -5.15 -15.76 3.56
N LEU A 145 -5.47 -15.28 4.76
CA LEU A 145 -5.00 -14.02 5.34
C LEU A 145 -4.03 -14.33 6.47
N ARG A 146 -2.85 -13.70 6.50
CA ARG A 146 -1.89 -13.85 7.60
C ARG A 146 -1.61 -12.52 8.27
N LEU A 147 -1.51 -12.55 9.59
CA LEU A 147 -0.99 -11.47 10.43
C LEU A 147 0.37 -11.89 10.98
N ILE A 148 1.42 -11.13 10.66
CA ILE A 148 2.81 -11.43 11.00
C ILE A 148 3.35 -10.32 11.91
N GLY A 149 3.79 -10.69 13.10
CA GLY A 149 4.22 -9.74 14.13
C GLY A 149 3.08 -8.94 14.75
N ALA A 150 1.85 -9.43 14.65
CA ALA A 150 0.68 -8.79 15.24
C ALA A 150 0.66 -8.93 16.77
N PRO A 151 0.34 -7.87 17.52
CA PRO A 151 0.12 -7.96 18.96
C PRO A 151 -1.13 -8.81 19.25
N GLY A 152 -1.19 -9.43 20.43
CA GLY A 152 -2.16 -10.50 20.73
C GLY A 152 -3.64 -10.10 20.66
N ASP A 153 -3.95 -8.81 20.81
CA ASP A 153 -5.30 -8.24 20.65
C ASP A 153 -5.77 -8.25 19.19
N LEU A 154 -4.85 -8.07 18.24
CA LEU A 154 -5.19 -7.83 16.85
C LEU A 154 -5.76 -9.06 16.11
N PRO A 155 -5.21 -10.28 16.27
CA PRO A 155 -5.85 -11.49 15.73
C PRO A 155 -7.27 -11.70 16.27
N GLN A 156 -7.51 -11.39 17.54
CA GLN A 156 -8.85 -11.49 18.12
C GLN A 156 -9.83 -10.50 17.48
N ALA A 157 -9.40 -9.26 17.25
CA ALA A 157 -10.21 -8.26 16.57
C ALA A 157 -10.57 -8.68 15.13
N ILE A 158 -9.59 -9.15 14.36
CA ILE A 158 -9.82 -9.64 12.99
C ILE A 158 -10.76 -10.86 12.98
N ARG A 159 -10.63 -11.76 13.97
CA ARG A 159 -11.57 -12.88 14.13
C ARG A 159 -13.01 -12.42 14.32
N GLN A 160 -13.23 -11.39 15.13
CA GLN A 160 -14.58 -10.83 15.35
C GLN A 160 -15.12 -10.14 14.09
N THR A 161 -14.27 -9.41 13.37
CA THR A 161 -14.64 -8.72 12.13
C THR A 161 -15.02 -9.69 11.01
N LEU A 162 -14.25 -10.76 10.83
CA LEU A 162 -14.50 -11.75 9.78
C LEU A 162 -15.59 -12.75 10.16
N GLY A 163 -15.69 -13.10 11.44
CA GLY A 163 -16.73 -13.97 12.01
C GLY A 163 -16.96 -15.24 11.17
N PRO A 164 -18.16 -15.44 10.60
CA PRO A 164 -18.51 -16.65 9.84
C PRO A 164 -17.76 -16.78 8.50
N ALA A 165 -17.06 -15.74 8.05
CA ALA A 165 -16.20 -15.85 6.86
C ALA A 165 -14.96 -16.72 7.11
N ILE A 166 -14.58 -16.97 8.37
CA ILE A 166 -13.44 -17.81 8.73
C ILE A 166 -13.82 -19.29 8.64
N GLN A 167 -13.10 -20.04 7.81
CA GLN A 167 -13.17 -21.50 7.75
C GLN A 167 -12.31 -22.15 8.85
N SER A 168 -11.09 -21.63 9.06
CA SER A 168 -10.19 -22.13 10.11
C SER A 168 -9.13 -21.08 10.47
N GLU A 169 -8.55 -21.22 11.65
CA GLU A 169 -7.45 -20.39 12.14
C GLU A 169 -6.34 -21.27 12.70
N LYS A 170 -5.07 -20.91 12.44
CA LYS A 170 -3.90 -21.60 13.00
C LYS A 170 -2.69 -20.70 13.11
N ASP A 171 -1.72 -21.11 13.92
CA ASP A 171 -0.35 -20.61 13.81
C ASP A 171 0.32 -21.19 12.55
N LYS A 172 0.98 -20.32 11.79
CA LYS A 172 1.77 -20.66 10.61
C LYS A 172 3.12 -19.98 10.74
N ASP A 173 4.11 -20.70 11.28
CA ASP A 173 5.49 -20.25 11.41
C ASP A 173 5.60 -18.91 12.19
N GLY A 174 4.80 -18.76 13.26
CA GLY A 174 4.74 -17.55 14.07
C GLY A 174 3.80 -16.45 13.54
N ALA A 175 3.04 -16.74 12.48
CA ALA A 175 1.97 -15.88 11.98
C ALA A 175 0.60 -16.44 12.33
N THR A 176 -0.35 -15.58 12.70
CA THR A 176 -1.75 -16.02 12.77
C THR A 176 -2.33 -16.08 11.35
N GLN A 177 -2.73 -17.27 10.92
CA GLN A 177 -3.33 -17.49 9.61
C GLN A 177 -4.82 -17.78 9.74
N PHE A 178 -5.64 -16.99 9.06
CA PHE A 178 -7.05 -17.24 8.81
C PHE A 178 -7.20 -17.84 7.42
N LYS A 179 -7.86 -19.00 7.31
CA LYS A 179 -8.39 -19.52 6.06
C LYS A 179 -9.84 -19.07 5.94
N LEU A 180 -10.19 -18.42 4.84
CA LEU A 180 -11.52 -17.87 4.59
C LEU A 180 -12.37 -18.86 3.81
N ASN A 181 -13.70 -18.76 3.93
CA ASN A 181 -14.64 -19.51 3.10
C ASN A 181 -14.66 -18.93 1.68
N GLY A 182 -14.65 -19.80 0.67
CA GLY A 182 -14.56 -19.39 -0.74
C GLY A 182 -13.15 -18.92 -1.12
N ASN A 183 -13.04 -18.14 -2.20
CA ASN A 183 -11.75 -17.72 -2.78
C ASN A 183 -11.68 -16.19 -2.95
N PRO A 184 -11.66 -15.43 -1.84
CA PRO A 184 -11.76 -13.96 -1.90
C PRO A 184 -10.65 -13.29 -2.71
N TRP A 185 -9.49 -13.93 -2.88
CA TRP A 185 -8.34 -13.36 -3.58
C TRP A 185 -8.38 -13.55 -5.09
N ILE A 186 -9.26 -14.43 -5.58
CA ILE A 186 -9.54 -14.65 -7.00
C ILE A 186 -11.05 -14.54 -7.29
N SER A 187 -11.73 -13.65 -6.56
CA SER A 187 -13.17 -13.42 -6.66
C SER A 187 -13.61 -12.97 -8.07
N GLU A 188 -14.77 -13.42 -8.52
CA GLU A 188 -15.37 -13.02 -9.79
C GLU A 188 -16.77 -12.38 -9.62
N GLY A 189 -17.22 -11.64 -10.64
CA GLY A 189 -18.58 -11.07 -10.65
C GLY A 189 -18.90 -10.20 -9.43
N SER A 190 -20.01 -10.48 -8.76
CA SER A 190 -20.45 -9.74 -7.57
C SER A 190 -19.60 -10.01 -6.33
N GLU A 191 -18.89 -11.14 -6.25
CA GLU A 191 -18.01 -11.46 -5.12
C GLU A 191 -16.87 -10.45 -4.99
N THR A 192 -16.46 -9.84 -6.10
CA THR A 192 -15.45 -8.77 -6.13
C THR A 192 -15.82 -7.59 -5.22
N VAL A 193 -17.11 -7.24 -5.14
CA VAL A 193 -17.63 -6.16 -4.29
C VAL A 193 -17.60 -6.60 -2.83
N THR A 194 -18.00 -7.84 -2.55
CA THR A 194 -17.99 -8.41 -1.19
C THR A 194 -16.57 -8.49 -0.63
N THR A 195 -15.59 -8.93 -1.43
CA THR A 195 -14.16 -8.92 -1.05
C THR A 195 -13.71 -7.51 -0.69
N ARG A 196 -14.06 -6.50 -1.49
CA ARG A 196 -13.69 -5.10 -1.23
C ARG A 196 -14.34 -4.56 0.04
N ALA A 197 -15.61 -4.88 0.29
CA ALA A 197 -16.29 -4.54 1.54
C ALA A 197 -15.63 -5.21 2.75
N MET A 198 -15.24 -6.49 2.63
CA MET A 198 -14.48 -7.20 3.66
C MET A 198 -13.14 -6.51 3.95
N LEU A 199 -12.38 -6.12 2.93
CA LEU A 199 -11.12 -5.39 3.10
C LEU A 199 -11.31 -4.04 3.80
N LEU A 200 -12.40 -3.31 3.50
CA LEU A 200 -12.73 -2.06 4.22
C LEU A 200 -12.99 -2.32 5.71
N ASN A 201 -13.73 -3.37 6.05
CA ASN A 201 -13.97 -3.75 7.45
C ASN A 201 -12.67 -4.16 8.18
N ILE A 202 -11.78 -4.88 7.49
CA ILE A 202 -10.44 -5.22 8.02
C ILE A 202 -9.63 -3.94 8.30
N LEU A 203 -9.60 -3.00 7.36
CA LEU A 203 -8.90 -1.71 7.53
C LEU A 203 -9.48 -0.89 8.68
N GLN A 204 -10.80 -0.81 8.79
CA GLN A 204 -11.46 -0.16 9.92
C GLN A 204 -11.11 -0.84 11.26
N THR A 205 -10.96 -2.17 11.27
CA THR A 205 -10.54 -2.93 12.45
C THR A 205 -9.10 -2.56 12.84
N PHE A 206 -8.18 -2.44 11.88
CA PHE A 206 -6.83 -1.98 12.15
C PHE A 206 -6.83 -0.55 12.73
N GLU A 207 -7.60 0.38 12.15
CA GLU A 207 -7.67 1.76 12.64
C GLU A 207 -8.21 1.86 14.07
N THR A 208 -9.23 1.08 14.42
CA THR A 208 -9.77 1.04 15.80
C THR A 208 -8.78 0.46 16.83
N HIS A 209 -7.74 -0.25 16.37
CA HIS A 209 -6.64 -0.79 17.18
C HIS A 209 -5.33 0.02 17.04
N GLY A 210 -5.43 1.24 16.51
CA GLY A 210 -4.33 2.18 16.42
C GLY A 210 -3.42 2.00 15.20
N PHE A 211 -3.70 1.03 14.34
CA PHE A 211 -2.88 0.74 13.16
C PHE A 211 -3.33 1.56 11.96
N ARG A 212 -2.37 2.07 11.20
CA ARG A 212 -2.59 2.70 9.90
C ARG A 212 -1.74 2.03 8.83
N MET A 213 -2.13 2.19 7.58
CA MET A 213 -1.30 1.79 6.44
C MET A 213 0.05 2.53 6.49
N TYR A 214 1.13 1.76 6.43
CA TYR A 214 2.50 2.24 6.30
C TYR A 214 3.01 2.05 4.88
N ALA A 215 2.80 0.87 4.28
CA ALA A 215 3.15 0.58 2.90
C ALA A 215 2.35 -0.61 2.35
N SER A 216 2.17 -0.66 1.02
CA SER A 216 1.76 -1.86 0.29
C SER A 216 2.94 -2.27 -0.58
N VAL A 217 3.51 -3.44 -0.36
CA VAL A 217 4.78 -3.82 -1.00
C VAL A 217 4.65 -5.14 -1.75
N ASN A 218 4.89 -5.09 -3.05
CA ASN A 218 5.24 -6.28 -3.81
C ASN A 218 6.72 -6.66 -3.58
N GLN A 219 6.93 -7.77 -2.87
CA GLN A 219 8.25 -8.27 -2.49
C GLN A 219 8.56 -9.67 -3.04
N SER A 220 7.70 -10.21 -3.89
CA SER A 220 7.82 -11.57 -4.42
C SER A 220 7.83 -11.52 -5.94
N SER A 221 8.60 -12.38 -6.60
CA SER A 221 8.64 -12.51 -8.06
C SER A 221 8.02 -13.82 -8.56
N LYS A 222 6.83 -14.18 -8.06
CA LYS A 222 6.16 -15.41 -8.49
C LYS A 222 5.33 -15.11 -9.73
N GLU A 223 5.75 -15.68 -10.86
CA GLU A 223 5.31 -15.34 -12.23
C GLU A 223 3.79 -15.28 -12.52
N THR A 224 2.90 -15.73 -11.64
CA THR A 224 1.46 -15.80 -11.98
C THR A 224 0.49 -15.10 -11.03
N GLU A 225 0.82 -14.85 -9.76
CA GLU A 225 -0.18 -14.36 -8.78
C GLU A 225 0.48 -13.61 -7.62
N GLU A 226 1.00 -12.42 -7.91
CA GLU A 226 1.63 -11.57 -6.89
C GLU A 226 0.56 -10.73 -6.18
N MET A 227 0.54 -10.85 -4.85
CA MET A 227 -0.24 -9.98 -3.99
C MET A 227 0.70 -9.22 -3.08
N ASP A 228 0.46 -7.92 -2.98
CA ASP A 228 1.18 -7.07 -2.05
C ASP A 228 1.04 -7.57 -0.62
N THR A 229 2.11 -7.36 0.15
CA THR A 229 2.03 -7.42 1.60
C THR A 229 1.77 -6.03 2.14
N TRP A 230 0.72 -5.88 2.94
CA TRP A 230 0.44 -4.64 3.62
C TRP A 230 1.26 -4.57 4.90
N TYR A 231 1.95 -3.47 5.07
CA TYR A 231 2.68 -3.11 6.28
C TYR A 231 1.87 -2.04 6.98
N LEU A 232 1.48 -2.29 8.22
CA LEU A 232 0.74 -1.34 9.05
C LEU A 232 1.57 -0.98 10.28
N CYS A 233 1.44 0.25 10.75
CA CYS A 233 2.15 0.71 11.94
C CYS A 233 1.26 1.46 12.93
N ARG A 234 1.68 1.46 14.20
CA ARG A 234 1.13 2.31 15.27
C ARG A 234 2.25 2.75 16.22
N PRO A 235 2.11 3.87 16.96
CA PRO A 235 3.07 4.23 17.99
C PRO A 235 3.18 3.14 19.07
N VAL A 236 4.39 2.88 19.55
CA VAL A 236 4.60 2.04 20.74
C VAL A 236 3.90 2.68 21.94
N GLY A 237 3.18 1.86 22.71
CA GLY A 237 2.41 2.35 23.85
C GLY A 237 1.09 3.03 23.48
N TRP A 238 0.62 2.90 22.23
CA TRP A 238 -0.73 3.29 21.85
C TRP A 238 -1.77 2.65 22.78
N ALA A 239 -2.82 3.40 23.10
CA ALA A 239 -3.93 2.96 23.93
C ALA A 239 -5.27 3.25 23.22
N PRO A 240 -6.31 2.42 23.46
CA PRO A 240 -7.63 2.61 22.88
C PRO A 240 -8.16 4.04 23.02
N GLY A 241 -8.65 4.62 21.92
CA GLY A 241 -9.20 5.98 21.86
C GLY A 241 -8.22 7.08 21.44
N ARG A 242 -6.92 6.78 21.25
CA ARG A 242 -5.96 7.75 20.70
C ARG A 242 -5.99 7.82 19.18
N VAL A 243 -5.95 9.02 18.61
CA VAL A 243 -5.98 9.26 17.16
C VAL A 243 -4.58 9.10 16.56
N VAL A 244 -4.44 8.17 15.62
CA VAL A 244 -3.16 7.75 15.02
C VAL A 244 -2.57 8.81 14.07
N TYR A 245 -3.43 9.60 13.41
CA TYR A 245 -3.02 10.52 12.33
C TYR A 245 -2.09 11.64 12.79
N SER A 246 -2.29 12.19 14.00
CA SER A 246 -1.47 13.30 14.51
C SER A 246 -0.14 12.87 15.12
N GLU A 247 -0.01 11.61 15.53
CA GLU A 247 1.14 11.14 16.33
C GLU A 247 2.29 10.58 15.47
N LEU A 248 1.98 9.93 14.34
CA LEU A 248 3.02 9.27 13.52
C LEU A 248 3.67 10.19 12.48
N PHE A 249 2.92 11.17 11.98
CA PHE A 249 3.39 12.12 10.97
C PHE A 249 2.99 13.54 11.40
N PRO A 250 3.65 14.09 12.43
CA PRO A 250 3.40 15.48 12.81
C PRO A 250 3.61 16.37 11.59
N ALA A 251 2.72 17.34 11.39
CA ALA A 251 2.91 18.33 10.35
C ALA A 251 4.32 18.92 10.47
N PRO A 252 5.04 19.17 9.36
CA PRO A 252 6.35 19.77 9.45
C PRO A 252 6.24 21.04 10.30
N ALA A 253 7.13 21.18 11.29
CA ALA A 253 7.25 22.42 12.03
C ALA A 253 7.37 23.55 11.01
N ALA A 254 6.55 24.59 11.15
CA ALA A 254 6.62 25.76 10.28
C ALA A 254 8.09 26.17 10.16
N PRO A 255 8.60 26.46 8.95
CA PRO A 255 10.00 26.81 8.77
C PRO A 255 10.34 27.96 9.74
N TYR A 256 11.43 27.79 10.49
CA TYR A 256 11.96 28.80 11.40
C TYR A 256 11.96 30.16 10.68
N GLY A 257 11.07 31.08 11.11
CA GLY A 257 10.96 32.43 10.54
C GLY A 257 9.59 32.85 10.00
N ALA A 258 8.57 31.99 9.99
CA ALA A 258 7.21 32.46 9.73
C ALA A 258 6.71 33.32 10.93
N PRO A 259 6.36 34.61 10.74
CA PRO A 259 5.79 35.39 11.83
C PRO A 259 4.52 34.70 12.32
N GLN A 260 4.40 34.51 13.64
CA GLN A 260 3.15 34.12 14.29
C GLN A 260 2.14 35.27 14.16
N GLY A 261 1.58 35.44 12.96
CA GLY A 261 0.38 36.22 12.74
C GLY A 261 -0.79 35.41 13.24
N GLY A 262 -1.29 35.75 14.44
CA GLY A 262 -2.46 35.12 15.03
C GLY A 262 -3.66 35.19 14.08
N TYR A 263 -4.04 34.06 13.51
CA TYR A 263 -5.35 33.93 12.88
C TYR A 263 -6.37 33.77 14.00
N VAL A 264 -7.00 34.88 14.38
CA VAL A 264 -8.22 34.86 15.19
C VAL A 264 -9.37 34.66 14.19
N PRO A 265 -10.11 33.54 14.21
CA PRO A 265 -11.27 33.40 13.35
C PRO A 265 -12.35 34.38 13.85
N ALA A 266 -12.77 35.31 12.99
CA ALA A 266 -13.98 36.07 13.25
C ALA A 266 -15.18 35.09 13.28
N PRO A 267 -16.06 35.17 14.30
CA PRO A 267 -17.19 34.26 14.39
C PRO A 267 -18.23 34.57 13.30
N GLY A 268 -18.45 33.59 12.42
CA GLY A 268 -19.58 33.59 11.48
C GLY A 268 -19.25 34.12 10.09
N GLY A 269 -18.97 33.21 9.16
CA GLY A 269 -18.91 33.51 7.73
C GLY A 269 -18.09 32.47 6.98
N TYR A 270 -18.76 31.57 6.24
CA TYR A 270 -18.07 30.79 5.21
C TYR A 270 -17.51 31.77 4.17
N PRO A 271 -16.22 31.72 3.81
CA PRO A 271 -15.74 32.48 2.67
C PRO A 271 -16.38 31.92 1.41
N GLY A 272 -17.10 32.77 0.68
CA GLY A 272 -17.62 32.43 -0.64
C GLY A 272 -16.51 32.05 -1.62
N PRO A 273 -16.85 31.41 -2.75
CA PRO A 273 -15.86 31.04 -3.75
C PRO A 273 -15.11 32.29 -4.23
N PRO A 274 -13.80 32.16 -4.54
CA PRO A 274 -13.00 33.30 -5.00
C PRO A 274 -13.59 33.84 -6.32
N PRO A 275 -13.46 35.17 -6.56
CA PRO A 275 -13.88 35.75 -7.82
C PRO A 275 -13.10 35.12 -8.99
N PRO A 276 -13.71 34.94 -10.17
CA PRO A 276 -13.01 34.43 -11.33
C PRO A 276 -11.86 35.38 -11.70
N GLY A 277 -10.64 34.85 -11.72
CA GLY A 277 -9.46 35.58 -12.14
C GLY A 277 -9.53 36.01 -13.61
N PRO A 278 -8.80 37.05 -14.03
CA PRO A 278 -8.74 37.45 -15.42
C PRO A 278 -8.19 36.30 -16.28
N GLY A 279 -8.99 35.87 -17.26
CA GLY A 279 -8.68 34.74 -18.13
C GLY A 279 -7.40 34.94 -18.94
N TYR A 280 -6.60 33.88 -19.03
CA TYR A 280 -5.47 33.81 -19.96
C TYR A 280 -5.96 33.87 -21.42
N PRO A 281 -5.38 34.71 -22.30
CA PRO A 281 -5.70 34.68 -23.72
C PRO A 281 -5.18 33.36 -24.31
N GLY A 282 -6.09 32.54 -24.85
CA GLY A 282 -5.72 31.33 -25.62
C GLY A 282 -6.40 30.02 -25.21
N SER A 283 -7.37 30.02 -24.29
CA SER A 283 -8.11 28.78 -23.95
C SER A 283 -9.18 28.48 -25.03
N PRO A 284 -9.21 27.28 -25.63
CA PRO A 284 -10.30 26.88 -26.52
C PRO A 284 -11.62 26.74 -25.74
N PRO A 285 -12.79 26.98 -26.37
CA PRO A 285 -14.08 26.87 -25.69
C PRO A 285 -14.35 25.42 -25.24
N PRO A 286 -15.08 25.22 -24.12
CA PRO A 286 -15.43 23.90 -23.64
C PRO A 286 -16.33 23.15 -24.64
N PRO A 287 -16.23 21.81 -24.75
CA PRO A 287 -17.09 21.02 -25.62
C PRO A 287 -18.57 21.15 -25.23
N ALA A 288 -19.44 21.25 -26.22
CA ALA A 288 -20.89 21.20 -26.02
C ALA A 288 -21.29 19.89 -25.31
N GLY A 289 -22.13 20.02 -24.27
CA GLY A 289 -22.47 18.94 -23.36
C GLY A 289 -23.05 17.70 -24.04
N TYR A 290 -22.74 16.54 -23.45
CA TYR A 290 -23.37 15.27 -23.78
C TYR A 290 -24.88 15.32 -23.46
N PRO A 291 -25.76 14.79 -24.33
CA PRO A 291 -27.17 14.64 -24.00
C PRO A 291 -27.32 13.52 -22.95
N GLY A 292 -27.81 13.85 -21.75
CA GLY A 292 -28.18 12.84 -20.74
C GLY A 292 -27.94 13.19 -19.27
N SER A 293 -27.39 14.36 -18.93
CA SER A 293 -27.17 14.74 -17.53
C SER A 293 -28.49 15.05 -16.79
N PRO A 294 -28.76 14.47 -15.61
CA PRO A 294 -29.92 14.85 -14.79
C PRO A 294 -29.73 16.25 -14.17
N PRO A 295 -30.80 17.04 -14.00
CA PRO A 295 -30.70 18.32 -13.31
C PRO A 295 -30.48 18.14 -11.78
N PRO A 296 -29.83 19.10 -11.11
CA PRO A 296 -29.52 19.03 -9.67
C PRO A 296 -30.78 19.15 -8.78
N PRO A 297 -30.73 18.66 -7.53
CA PRO A 297 -31.93 18.51 -6.72
C PRO A 297 -32.29 19.77 -5.93
N GLY A 298 -33.57 20.19 -6.04
CA GLY A 298 -34.29 20.90 -4.98
C GLY A 298 -35.01 22.19 -5.38
N GLY A 299 -36.36 22.18 -5.35
CA GLY A 299 -37.15 23.42 -5.24
C GLY A 299 -38.59 23.38 -5.80
N TYR A 300 -39.54 22.91 -4.97
CA TYR A 300 -40.97 23.22 -4.95
C TYR A 300 -41.93 22.81 -6.09
N TYR A 301 -43.05 22.22 -5.65
CA TYR A 301 -44.23 21.76 -6.39
C TYR A 301 -44.74 22.70 -7.48
N GLN A 302 -44.89 22.16 -8.70
CA GLN A 302 -45.99 22.51 -9.61
C GLN A 302 -46.50 21.23 -10.29
N GLN A 303 -47.82 21.02 -10.29
CA GLN A 303 -48.48 19.89 -10.94
C GLN A 303 -48.25 19.94 -12.48
N PRO A 304 -48.11 18.81 -13.17
CA PRO A 304 -47.94 18.83 -14.62
C PRO A 304 -49.29 19.04 -15.35
N PRO A 305 -49.32 19.78 -16.47
CA PRO A 305 -50.48 19.84 -17.36
C PRO A 305 -50.71 18.50 -18.05
N GLN A 306 -51.98 18.18 -18.31
CA GLN A 306 -52.43 16.99 -19.02
C GLN A 306 -51.91 16.91 -20.45
N GLY A 307 -51.42 15.72 -20.84
CA GLY A 307 -51.43 15.25 -22.21
C GLY A 307 -50.06 15.04 -22.84
N TYR A 308 -49.51 13.83 -22.74
CA TYR A 308 -48.87 13.08 -23.83
C TYR A 308 -48.87 11.57 -23.46
N PRO A 309 -48.99 10.65 -24.43
CA PRO A 309 -49.48 9.29 -24.22
C PRO A 309 -48.41 8.30 -23.70
N GLN A 310 -48.87 7.33 -22.89
CA GLN A 310 -48.09 6.23 -22.34
C GLN A 310 -47.55 5.31 -23.45
N ALA A 311 -46.23 5.14 -23.52
CA ALA A 311 -45.60 4.04 -24.26
C ALA A 311 -45.44 2.83 -23.32
N GLN A 312 -46.04 1.71 -23.70
CA GLN A 312 -45.96 0.41 -23.03
C GLN A 312 -44.56 -0.19 -23.20
N ALA A 313 -43.95 -0.64 -22.10
CA ALA A 313 -42.78 -1.51 -22.11
C ALA A 313 -43.24 -2.99 -22.14
N PRO A 314 -42.72 -3.85 -23.03
CA PRO A 314 -43.03 -5.27 -23.00
C PRO A 314 -42.14 -6.01 -21.99
N TYR A 315 -42.79 -6.83 -21.18
CA TYR A 315 -42.22 -7.79 -20.25
C TYR A 315 -41.35 -8.84 -20.99
N GLY A 316 -40.17 -9.14 -20.45
CA GLY A 316 -39.35 -10.31 -20.82
C GLY A 316 -39.01 -11.11 -19.57
N GLY A 317 -39.56 -12.33 -19.46
CA GLY A 317 -39.35 -13.25 -18.34
C GLY A 317 -37.99 -13.97 -18.36
N PRO A 318 -37.68 -14.79 -17.34
CA PRO A 318 -36.38 -15.43 -17.17
C PRO A 318 -36.15 -16.60 -18.15
N PRO A 319 -34.89 -16.88 -18.55
CA PRO A 319 -34.57 -17.97 -19.48
C PRO A 319 -34.60 -19.36 -18.79
N PRO A 320 -34.92 -20.44 -19.54
CA PRO A 320 -34.99 -21.80 -19.02
C PRO A 320 -33.59 -22.46 -18.89
N PRO A 321 -33.45 -23.52 -18.07
CA PRO A 321 -32.17 -24.17 -17.81
C PRO A 321 -31.83 -25.27 -18.83
N GLY A 322 -30.56 -25.31 -19.26
CA GLY A 322 -29.88 -26.51 -19.75
C GLY A 322 -29.58 -26.58 -21.26
N ALA A 323 -28.31 -26.36 -21.63
CA ALA A 323 -27.62 -27.03 -22.74
C ALA A 323 -26.08 -26.85 -22.60
N PRO A 324 -25.26 -27.80 -23.08
CA PRO A 324 -23.92 -28.07 -22.56
C PRO A 324 -22.79 -27.22 -23.19
N TYR A 325 -21.67 -27.16 -22.46
CA TYR A 325 -20.39 -26.53 -22.82
C TYR A 325 -19.89 -26.95 -24.21
N GLY A 326 -19.80 -25.99 -25.13
CA GLY A 326 -19.10 -26.09 -26.41
C GLY A 326 -17.64 -25.64 -26.28
N GLY A 327 -16.74 -26.45 -26.86
CA GLY A 327 -15.28 -26.37 -26.69
C GLY A 327 -14.58 -25.13 -27.26
N ALA A 328 -13.37 -24.93 -26.74
CA ALA A 328 -12.44 -23.86 -27.10
C ALA A 328 -11.88 -24.01 -28.54
N PRO A 329 -11.67 -22.92 -29.29
CA PRO A 329 -10.88 -22.93 -30.51
C PRO A 329 -9.37 -22.81 -30.22
N GLY A 330 -8.58 -23.68 -30.83
CA GLY A 330 -7.12 -23.65 -30.83
C GLY A 330 -6.53 -22.55 -31.72
N TRP A 331 -5.34 -22.07 -31.34
CA TRP A 331 -4.53 -21.12 -32.10
C TRP A 331 -3.57 -21.82 -33.06
N PRO A 332 -3.32 -21.29 -34.27
CA PRO A 332 -2.39 -21.87 -35.24
C PRO A 332 -0.94 -21.43 -35.00
N GLN A 333 -0.04 -22.24 -35.57
CA GLN A 333 1.43 -22.27 -35.45
C GLN A 333 2.16 -21.02 -35.94
#